data_AF-A0A0J9Y3Q4-F1
#
_entry.id   AF-A0A0J9Y3Q4-F1
#
_cell.length_a   1.000
_cell.length_b   1.000
_cell.length_c   1.000
_cell.angle_alpha   90.00
_cell.angle_beta   90.00
_cell.angle_gamma   90.00
#
_symmetry.space_group_name_H-M   'P 1'
#
loop_
_entity.id
_entity.type
_entity.pdbx_description
1 polymer ?
#
loop_
_entity_poly.entity_id
_entity_poly.type
_entity_poly.pdbx_seq_one_letter_code
_entity_poly.pdbx_strand_id
1 'polypeptide(L)'
;MTTSYSSVHIRKFIPLLIRILIFQKGDHVELLDSTISLRVRPACVEKVIGTRIHVRISQIFFDRYRTNDDDSQVRSLLFWMDQDSPLIFPVGWALKVGYKLEANDDYIKHAKEVSIKANDSEYEKHENPSPSKMCIKTEAADDIMWEKGMKLEVLDPLDTWKELRVSTVMEIGFDGDEMESDPVPIHSSSELLFPVGYAQKYGIRLKGPKNTGLFDWTVYLKKCNAIAAPEKLFNTFNDDVLNDFKIGAKLEATDMCEPHLICPATVAGHHGRLLRIEYDGWASNYDQLFDYRSANIFPLGWCEMYGYKLEAPRVSHAPKKKRKKICKDNVEKDISA
;
A
#
# COMPACT_ATOMS: atom_id res chain seq x y z
N MET A 1 22.92 -23.22 21.29
CA MET A 1 21.53 -22.80 21.58
C MET A 1 20.90 -22.45 20.25
N THR A 2 20.05 -23.33 19.72
CA THR A 2 19.26 -23.10 18.51
C THR A 2 18.10 -22.19 18.85
N THR A 3 18.16 -20.92 18.43
CA THR A 3 17.04 -19.99 18.54
C THR A 3 15.94 -20.48 17.60
N SER A 4 14.84 -21.04 18.12
CA SER A 4 13.68 -21.39 17.29
C SER A 4 12.97 -20.09 16.91
N TYR A 5 13.16 -19.62 15.68
CA TYR A 5 12.40 -18.50 15.16
C TYR A 5 10.96 -18.96 14.89
N SER A 6 9.97 -18.27 15.46
CA SER A 6 8.57 -18.50 15.12
C SER A 6 8.28 -17.88 13.75
N SER A 7 7.87 -18.68 12.77
CA SER A 7 7.43 -18.22 11.45
C SER A 7 5.92 -17.99 11.42
N VAL A 8 5.46 -17.05 10.60
CA VAL A 8 4.03 -16.95 10.25
C VAL A 8 3.64 -18.23 9.48
N HIS A 9 2.55 -18.89 9.87
CA HIS A 9 2.22 -20.23 9.36
C HIS A 9 1.64 -20.17 7.93
N ILE A 10 2.28 -20.91 7.00
CA ILE A 10 1.91 -21.00 5.56
C ILE A 10 0.43 -21.33 5.33
N ARG A 11 -0.19 -22.16 6.19
CA ARG A 11 -1.61 -22.58 6.07
C ARG A 11 -2.61 -21.42 6.09
N LYS A 12 -2.21 -20.23 6.53
CA LYS A 12 -3.11 -19.07 6.71
C LYS A 12 -2.91 -17.96 5.68
N PHE A 13 -1.87 -18.07 4.86
CA PHE A 13 -1.81 -17.39 3.57
C PHE A 13 -2.64 -18.12 2.52
N ILE A 14 -3.25 -19.28 2.80
CA ILE A 14 -4.06 -20.03 1.82
C ILE A 14 -5.20 -19.19 1.21
N PRO A 15 -5.96 -18.36 1.96
CA PRO A 15 -6.93 -17.44 1.36
C PRO A 15 -6.28 -16.35 0.49
N LEU A 16 -5.02 -15.98 0.77
CA LEU A 16 -4.22 -15.04 -0.03
C LEU A 16 -3.56 -15.72 -1.25
N LEU A 17 -3.26 -17.02 -1.17
CA LEU A 17 -2.64 -17.85 -2.21
C LEU A 17 -3.66 -18.44 -3.18
N ILE A 18 -4.93 -18.58 -2.77
CA ILE A 18 -6.08 -18.94 -3.62
C ILE A 18 -6.88 -17.67 -3.93
N ARG A 19 -6.19 -16.57 -4.29
CA ARG A 19 -6.85 -15.42 -4.90
C ARG A 19 -7.03 -15.69 -6.39
N ILE A 20 -8.21 -15.35 -6.90
CA ILE A 20 -8.49 -15.42 -8.34
C ILE A 20 -7.60 -14.36 -9.01
N LEU A 21 -6.81 -14.78 -9.99
CA LEU A 21 -6.02 -13.84 -10.79
C LEU A 21 -6.97 -13.00 -11.64
N ILE A 22 -6.89 -11.68 -11.45
CA ILE A 22 -7.73 -10.71 -12.15
C ILE A 22 -7.13 -10.37 -13.51
N PHE A 23 -5.79 -10.26 -13.56
CA PHE A 23 -5.04 -9.79 -14.70
C PHE A 23 -4.19 -10.87 -15.36
N GLN A 24 -3.97 -10.69 -16.65
CA GLN A 24 -3.00 -11.41 -17.46
C GLN A 24 -2.09 -10.43 -18.21
N LYS A 25 -0.96 -10.94 -18.71
CA LYS A 25 -0.06 -10.15 -19.55
C LYS A 25 -0.81 -9.63 -20.78
N GLY A 26 -0.68 -8.33 -21.05
CA GLY A 26 -1.28 -7.63 -22.19
C GLY A 26 -2.57 -6.88 -21.84
N ASP A 27 -3.15 -7.12 -20.66
CA ASP A 27 -4.32 -6.37 -20.20
C ASP A 27 -3.99 -4.88 -20.05
N HIS A 28 -4.94 -4.02 -20.43
CA HIS A 28 -4.82 -2.58 -20.24
C HIS A 28 -5.58 -2.14 -18.98
N VAL A 29 -5.01 -1.12 -18.33
CA VAL A 29 -5.53 -0.53 -17.09
C VAL A 29 -5.28 0.98 -17.10
N GLU A 30 -5.97 1.69 -16.21
CA GLU A 30 -5.66 3.08 -15.89
C GLU A 30 -4.93 3.12 -14.53
N LEU A 31 -3.72 3.66 -14.51
CA LEU A 31 -2.87 3.71 -13.32
C LEU A 31 -2.83 5.12 -12.73
N LEU A 32 -3.02 5.24 -11.41
CA LEU A 32 -2.82 6.48 -10.67
C LEU A 32 -1.36 6.90 -10.71
N ASP A 33 -1.17 8.18 -11.00
CA ASP A 33 0.13 8.82 -10.96
C ASP A 33 0.66 8.89 -9.52
N SER A 34 1.91 8.47 -9.34
CA SER A 34 2.55 8.42 -8.02
C SER A 34 2.93 9.79 -7.44
N THR A 35 2.91 10.84 -8.27
CA THR A 35 3.33 12.20 -7.94
C THR A 35 2.19 13.22 -7.99
N ILE A 36 1.21 12.99 -8.85
CA ILE A 36 0.04 13.87 -9.05
C ILE A 36 -1.22 13.07 -8.78
N SER A 37 -1.72 13.09 -7.55
CA SER A 37 -2.84 12.23 -7.16
C SER A 37 -4.08 12.42 -8.03
N LEU A 38 -4.28 13.61 -8.62
CA LEU A 38 -5.40 13.97 -9.49
C LEU A 38 -5.36 13.40 -10.91
N ARG A 39 -4.34 12.60 -11.25
CA ARG A 39 -4.08 12.16 -12.61
C ARG A 39 -3.97 10.65 -12.71
N VAL A 40 -4.60 10.08 -13.73
CA VAL A 40 -4.38 8.69 -14.13
C VAL A 40 -3.89 8.61 -15.57
N ARG A 41 -3.24 7.50 -15.90
CA ARG A 41 -2.62 7.26 -17.21
C ARG A 41 -2.90 5.87 -17.74
N PRO A 42 -2.95 5.69 -19.06
CA PRO A 42 -2.98 4.37 -19.68
C PRO A 42 -1.74 3.56 -19.30
N ALA A 43 -1.96 2.33 -18.86
CA ALA A 43 -0.90 1.38 -18.57
C ALA A 43 -1.27 -0.01 -19.07
N CYS A 44 -0.27 -0.88 -19.15
CA CYS A 44 -0.44 -2.29 -19.50
C CYS A 44 0.25 -3.21 -18.50
N VAL A 45 -0.33 -4.39 -18.31
CA VAL A 45 0.26 -5.46 -17.51
C VAL A 45 1.29 -6.19 -18.36
N GLU A 46 2.57 -6.11 -17.99
CA GLU A 46 3.65 -6.75 -18.76
C GLU A 46 3.99 -8.15 -18.25
N LYS A 47 3.82 -8.38 -16.95
CA LYS A 47 4.10 -9.66 -16.27
C LYS A 47 3.18 -9.84 -15.07
N VAL A 48 2.90 -11.10 -14.75
CA VAL A 48 2.14 -11.52 -13.57
C VAL A 48 2.95 -12.60 -12.85
N ILE A 49 3.17 -12.43 -11.55
CA ILE A 49 3.87 -13.38 -10.67
C ILE A 49 3.06 -13.52 -9.38
N GLY A 50 2.41 -14.68 -9.20
CA GLY A 50 1.40 -14.82 -8.15
C GLY A 50 0.31 -13.77 -8.35
N THR A 51 -0.04 -13.03 -7.31
CA THR A 51 -0.98 -11.89 -7.37
C THR A 51 -0.30 -10.57 -7.73
N ARG A 52 1.03 -10.54 -7.85
CA ARG A 52 1.77 -9.33 -8.21
C ARG A 52 1.77 -9.13 -9.72
N ILE A 53 1.56 -7.90 -10.13
CA ILE A 53 1.59 -7.48 -11.52
C ILE A 53 2.64 -6.41 -11.75
N HIS A 54 3.34 -6.55 -12.86
CA HIS A 54 4.27 -5.54 -13.37
C HIS A 54 3.51 -4.67 -14.35
N VAL A 55 3.34 -3.39 -13.99
CA VAL A 55 2.52 -2.44 -14.75
C VAL A 55 3.44 -1.40 -15.38
N ARG A 56 3.21 -1.09 -16.65
CA ARG A 56 3.98 -0.07 -17.38
C ARG A 56 3.07 0.95 -18.03
N ILE A 57 3.40 2.24 -17.86
CA ILE A 57 2.75 3.33 -18.59
C ILE A 57 2.91 3.12 -20.10
N SER A 58 1.80 3.14 -20.84
CA SER A 58 1.81 2.91 -22.29
C SER A 58 2.33 4.13 -23.02
N GLN A 59 3.59 4.08 -23.47
CA GLN A 59 4.24 5.15 -24.26
C GLN A 59 3.59 5.37 -25.63
N ILE A 60 2.75 4.44 -26.10
CA ILE A 60 1.97 4.59 -27.34
C ILE A 60 0.78 5.51 -27.09
N PHE A 61 0.14 5.39 -25.93
CA PHE A 61 -1.05 6.16 -25.55
C PHE A 61 -0.71 7.41 -24.73
N PHE A 62 0.54 7.55 -24.30
CA PHE A 62 1.06 8.67 -23.52
C PHE A 62 2.38 9.17 -24.11
N ASP A 63 2.39 10.40 -24.62
CA ASP A 63 3.60 11.03 -25.18
C ASP A 63 4.42 11.72 -24.08
N ARG A 64 5.36 10.96 -23.50
CA ARG A 64 6.28 11.45 -22.47
C ARG A 64 7.12 12.67 -22.87
N TYR A 65 7.28 12.96 -24.17
CA TYR A 65 8.12 14.08 -24.61
C TYR A 65 7.39 15.42 -24.53
N ARG A 66 6.06 15.41 -24.37
CA ARG A 66 5.25 16.62 -24.20
C ARG A 66 5.19 17.10 -22.75
N THR A 67 5.43 16.21 -21.81
CA THR A 67 5.33 16.46 -20.38
C THR A 67 6.72 16.24 -19.80
N ASN A 68 7.42 17.30 -19.39
CA ASN A 68 8.73 17.19 -18.76
C ASN A 68 8.58 16.50 -17.38
N ASP A 69 8.44 15.18 -17.40
CA ASP A 69 7.83 14.39 -16.34
C ASP A 69 8.89 13.56 -15.61
N ASP A 70 9.07 13.89 -14.34
CA ASP A 70 10.00 13.22 -13.43
C ASP A 70 9.36 12.03 -12.70
N ASP A 71 8.11 11.66 -13.02
CA ASP A 71 7.44 10.51 -12.45
C ASP A 71 8.24 9.21 -12.66
N SER A 72 8.55 8.57 -11.54
CA SER A 72 9.29 7.31 -11.49
C SER A 72 8.56 6.18 -12.24
N GLN A 73 7.22 6.21 -12.29
CA GLN A 73 6.41 5.22 -13.01
C GLN A 73 6.63 5.27 -14.53
N VAL A 74 7.01 6.44 -15.07
CA VAL A 74 7.28 6.64 -16.50
C VAL A 74 8.71 6.25 -16.85
N ARG A 75 9.66 6.53 -15.95
CA ARG A 75 11.11 6.34 -16.18
C ARG A 75 11.60 4.96 -15.80
N SER A 76 10.99 4.33 -14.80
CA SER A 76 11.43 3.06 -14.23
C SER A 76 10.72 1.89 -14.88
N LEU A 77 11.48 0.82 -15.15
CA LEU A 77 10.93 -0.46 -15.58
C LEU A 77 10.53 -1.36 -14.41
N LEU A 78 10.48 -0.82 -13.19
CA LEU A 78 10.40 -1.58 -11.95
C LEU A 78 9.11 -1.29 -11.16
N PHE A 79 7.98 -1.03 -11.84
CA PHE A 79 6.73 -0.75 -11.14
C PHE A 79 5.89 -2.03 -10.95
N TRP A 80 6.13 -2.70 -9.83
CA TRP A 80 5.35 -3.87 -9.40
C TRP A 80 4.29 -3.44 -8.40
N MET A 81 3.16 -4.13 -8.35
CA MET A 81 2.19 -3.98 -7.26
C MET A 81 1.35 -5.24 -7.16
N ASP A 82 0.59 -5.37 -6.09
CA ASP A 82 -0.45 -6.39 -6.04
C ASP A 82 -1.63 -6.02 -6.96
N GLN A 83 -2.30 -7.02 -7.54
CA GLN A 83 -3.47 -6.81 -8.38
C GLN A 83 -4.63 -6.05 -7.70
N ASP A 84 -4.70 -6.09 -6.37
CA ASP A 84 -5.73 -5.39 -5.59
C ASP A 84 -5.25 -3.99 -5.13
N SER A 85 -4.17 -3.48 -5.71
CA SER A 85 -3.64 -2.14 -5.42
C SER A 85 -4.71 -1.06 -5.64
N PRO A 86 -4.88 -0.11 -4.69
CA PRO A 86 -5.84 1.00 -4.83
C PRO A 86 -5.44 1.99 -5.93
N LEU A 87 -4.27 1.81 -6.56
CA LEU A 87 -3.73 2.69 -7.60
C LEU A 87 -4.14 2.26 -9.01
N ILE A 88 -4.82 1.11 -9.18
CA ILE A 88 -5.17 0.57 -10.49
C ILE A 88 -6.68 0.62 -10.70
N PHE A 89 -7.08 1.09 -11.88
CA PHE A 89 -8.46 1.23 -12.29
C PHE A 89 -8.71 0.53 -13.63
N PRO A 90 -9.95 0.08 -13.89
CA PRO A 90 -10.31 -0.46 -15.20
C PRO A 90 -10.32 0.65 -16.25
N VAL A 91 -10.08 0.28 -17.52
CA VAL A 91 -10.15 1.23 -18.65
C VAL A 91 -11.51 1.94 -18.69
N GLY A 92 -11.50 3.25 -18.90
CA GLY A 92 -12.69 4.10 -18.92
C GLY A 92 -13.16 4.57 -17.54
N TRP A 93 -12.54 4.10 -16.44
CA TRP A 93 -12.90 4.52 -15.09
C TRP A 93 -12.78 6.03 -14.92
N ALA A 94 -11.66 6.62 -15.33
CA ALA A 94 -11.40 8.04 -15.17
C ALA A 94 -12.50 8.89 -15.80
N LEU A 95 -12.83 8.62 -17.06
CA LEU A 95 -13.88 9.34 -17.78
C LEU A 95 -15.26 9.08 -17.18
N LYS A 96 -15.52 7.87 -16.67
CA LYS A 96 -16.79 7.53 -16.01
C LYS A 96 -17.02 8.35 -14.75
N VAL A 97 -15.97 8.58 -13.96
CA VAL A 97 -16.07 9.27 -12.67
C VAL A 97 -15.63 10.75 -12.74
N GLY A 98 -15.22 11.25 -13.90
CA GLY A 98 -14.76 12.64 -14.06
C GLY A 98 -13.32 12.89 -13.60
N TYR A 99 -12.48 11.86 -13.49
CA TYR A 99 -11.06 11.97 -13.18
C TYR A 99 -10.23 12.41 -14.40
N LYS A 100 -9.11 13.10 -14.16
CA LYS A 100 -8.22 13.53 -15.25
C LYS A 100 -7.45 12.32 -15.81
N LEU A 101 -7.79 11.93 -17.03
CA LEU A 101 -7.06 10.97 -17.84
C LEU A 101 -6.04 11.69 -18.73
N GLU A 102 -4.75 11.44 -18.52
CA GLU A 102 -3.68 11.97 -19.37
C GLU A 102 -3.28 10.92 -20.43
N ALA A 103 -3.83 11.06 -21.63
CA ALA A 103 -3.61 10.17 -22.76
C ALA A 103 -3.76 10.91 -24.10
N ASN A 104 -3.41 10.25 -25.21
CA ASN A 104 -3.66 10.74 -26.56
C ASN A 104 -5.15 10.64 -26.95
N ASP A 105 -5.53 11.32 -28.03
CA ASP A 105 -6.93 11.40 -28.49
C ASP A 105 -7.53 10.03 -28.81
N ASP A 106 -6.73 9.12 -29.38
CA ASP A 106 -7.17 7.77 -29.73
C ASP A 106 -7.56 6.95 -28.50
N TYR A 107 -6.73 6.98 -27.45
CA TYR A 107 -7.02 6.29 -26.20
C TYR A 107 -8.21 6.94 -25.47
N ILE A 108 -8.29 8.28 -25.45
CA ILE A 108 -9.43 8.99 -24.85
C ILE A 108 -10.74 8.58 -25.52
N LYS A 109 -10.75 8.47 -26.85
CA LYS A 109 -11.91 7.98 -27.62
C LYS A 109 -12.27 6.55 -27.22
N HIS A 110 -11.29 5.65 -27.16
CA HIS A 110 -11.50 4.27 -26.74
C HIS A 110 -12.03 4.16 -25.30
N ALA A 111 -11.40 4.83 -24.35
CA ALA A 111 -11.81 4.84 -22.94
C ALA A 111 -13.23 5.38 -22.76
N LYS A 112 -13.64 6.36 -23.58
CA LYS A 112 -15.02 6.88 -23.60
C LYS A 112 -16.03 5.86 -24.10
N GLU A 113 -15.68 5.06 -25.10
CA GLU A 113 -16.55 3.98 -25.57
C GLU A 113 -16.70 2.89 -24.50
N VAL A 114 -15.61 2.52 -23.82
CA VAL A 114 -15.61 1.53 -22.74
C VAL A 114 -16.44 2.03 -21.54
N SER A 115 -16.29 3.31 -21.15
CA SER A 115 -17.01 3.86 -19.99
C SER A 115 -18.53 3.86 -20.16
N ILE A 116 -19.02 4.01 -21.40
CA ILE A 116 -20.44 3.91 -21.75
C ILE A 116 -20.90 2.45 -21.75
N LYS A 117 -20.15 1.55 -22.39
CA LYS A 117 -20.49 0.12 -22.54
C LYS A 117 -20.43 -0.66 -21.22
N ALA A 118 -19.64 -0.21 -20.24
CA ALA A 118 -19.56 -0.83 -18.92
C ALA A 118 -20.88 -0.79 -18.12
N ASN A 119 -21.89 -0.02 -18.57
CA ASN A 119 -23.23 -0.04 -17.99
C ASN A 119 -24.14 -1.13 -18.62
N ASP A 120 -23.65 -1.82 -19.65
CA ASP A 120 -24.37 -2.84 -20.41
C ASP A 120 -23.83 -4.23 -20.03
N SER A 121 -24.71 -5.13 -19.57
CA SER A 121 -24.32 -6.42 -18.96
C SER A 121 -23.64 -7.41 -19.92
N GLU A 122 -23.56 -7.10 -21.21
CA GLU A 122 -22.99 -7.97 -22.25
C GLU A 122 -21.52 -7.69 -22.61
N TYR A 123 -20.89 -6.61 -22.09
CA TYR A 123 -19.55 -6.17 -22.53
C TYR A 123 -18.36 -7.01 -21.99
N GLU A 124 -18.58 -8.26 -21.57
CA GLU A 124 -17.53 -9.11 -20.96
C GLU A 124 -16.52 -9.73 -21.96
N LYS A 125 -16.54 -9.37 -23.25
CA LYS A 125 -15.68 -10.04 -24.24
C LYS A 125 -14.52 -9.19 -24.74
N HIS A 126 -13.33 -9.72 -24.42
CA HIS A 126 -12.03 -9.52 -25.07
C HIS A 126 -11.67 -8.03 -25.20
N GLU A 127 -11.07 -7.41 -24.20
CA GLU A 127 -9.61 -7.17 -24.24
C GLU A 127 -9.05 -6.66 -22.90
N ASN A 128 -9.90 -6.48 -21.87
CA ASN A 128 -9.52 -5.89 -20.58
C ASN A 128 -10.21 -6.62 -19.39
N PRO A 129 -9.61 -6.58 -18.19
CA PRO A 129 -10.25 -7.09 -16.98
C PRO A 129 -11.49 -6.25 -16.71
N SER A 130 -12.64 -6.94 -16.63
CA SER A 130 -13.92 -6.26 -16.39
C SER A 130 -13.89 -5.50 -15.06
N PRO A 131 -14.54 -4.32 -14.97
CA PRO A 131 -14.77 -3.64 -13.69
C PRO A 131 -15.39 -4.57 -12.63
N SER A 132 -16.21 -5.55 -13.04
CA SER A 132 -16.79 -6.55 -12.13
C SER A 132 -15.76 -7.50 -11.50
N LYS A 133 -14.61 -7.72 -12.15
CA LYS A 133 -13.49 -8.52 -11.61
C LYS A 133 -12.62 -7.72 -10.65
N MET A 134 -12.58 -6.39 -10.79
CA MET A 134 -11.86 -5.48 -9.90
C MET A 134 -12.72 -4.98 -8.73
N CYS A 135 -14.05 -5.13 -8.80
CA CYS A 135 -14.95 -4.69 -7.76
C CYS A 135 -15.01 -5.71 -6.62
N ILE A 136 -14.63 -5.27 -5.41
CA ILE A 136 -14.87 -6.04 -4.19
C ILE A 136 -16.37 -6.02 -3.92
N LYS A 137 -17.02 -7.18 -4.02
CA LYS A 137 -18.44 -7.33 -3.66
C LYS A 137 -18.59 -7.07 -2.16
N THR A 138 -19.07 -5.89 -1.79
CA THR A 138 -19.57 -5.63 -0.43
C THR A 138 -21.03 -6.06 -0.37
N GLU A 139 -21.35 -6.99 0.53
CA GLU A 139 -22.73 -7.30 0.88
C GLU A 139 -23.34 -6.05 1.51
N ALA A 140 -24.42 -5.53 0.91
CA ALA A 140 -25.11 -4.37 1.42
C ALA A 140 -25.75 -4.72 2.77
N ALA A 141 -25.18 -4.20 3.85
CA ALA A 141 -25.77 -4.23 5.18
C ALA A 141 -25.99 -2.78 5.65
N ASP A 142 -27.24 -2.49 5.98
CA ASP A 142 -27.82 -1.27 6.57
C ASP A 142 -27.86 0.02 5.72
N ASP A 143 -28.84 0.89 6.03
CA ASP A 143 -29.15 2.22 5.44
C ASP A 143 -28.02 3.27 5.56
N ILE A 144 -26.79 2.88 5.92
CA ILE A 144 -25.71 3.83 6.21
C ILE A 144 -24.70 3.80 5.09
N MET A 145 -24.54 4.97 4.48
CA MET A 145 -23.70 5.19 3.33
C MET A 145 -22.61 6.21 3.66
N TRP A 146 -21.56 6.19 2.85
CA TRP A 146 -20.56 7.26 2.86
C TRP A 146 -21.17 8.56 2.35
N GLU A 147 -20.97 9.66 3.09
CA GLU A 147 -21.48 10.98 2.71
C GLU A 147 -20.35 12.01 2.62
N LYS A 148 -20.49 12.94 1.67
CA LYS A 148 -19.57 14.07 1.48
C LYS A 148 -19.42 14.85 2.79
N GLY A 149 -18.18 15.20 3.13
CA GLY A 149 -17.84 15.97 4.32
C GLY A 149 -17.63 15.13 5.58
N MET A 150 -18.00 13.84 5.60
CA MET A 150 -17.64 12.93 6.69
C MET A 150 -16.12 12.88 6.85
N LYS A 151 -15.64 12.80 8.09
CA LYS A 151 -14.21 12.76 8.42
C LYS A 151 -13.77 11.37 8.85
N LEU A 152 -12.55 11.02 8.50
CA LEU A 152 -11.96 9.71 8.72
C LEU A 152 -10.42 9.80 8.81
N GLU A 153 -9.79 8.68 9.12
CA GLU A 153 -8.35 8.49 9.04
C GLU A 153 -7.99 7.58 7.87
N VAL A 154 -6.90 7.87 7.16
CA VAL A 154 -6.48 7.11 5.97
C VAL A 154 -5.00 6.76 6.07
N LEU A 155 -4.67 5.50 5.77
CA LEU A 155 -3.30 5.11 5.45
C LEU A 155 -3.06 5.44 3.97
N ASP A 156 -2.50 6.62 3.71
CA ASP A 156 -2.40 7.18 2.36
C ASP A 156 -1.43 6.36 1.49
N PRO A 157 -1.90 5.75 0.38
CA PRO A 157 -1.05 4.93 -0.47
C PRO A 157 -0.01 5.72 -1.27
N LEU A 158 -0.10 7.05 -1.31
CA LEU A 158 0.87 7.95 -1.93
C LEU A 158 1.83 8.59 -0.90
N ASP A 159 1.73 8.23 0.38
CA ASP A 159 2.63 8.68 1.45
C ASP A 159 3.62 7.55 1.82
N THR A 160 4.30 7.71 2.95
CA THR A 160 5.39 6.84 3.41
C THR A 160 4.93 5.54 4.08
N TRP A 161 3.62 5.33 4.24
CA TRP A 161 3.01 4.18 4.92
C TRP A 161 3.34 4.03 6.42
N LYS A 162 3.79 5.10 7.09
CA LYS A 162 4.25 5.05 8.50
C LYS A 162 3.26 5.64 9.49
N GLU A 163 2.30 6.40 9.00
CA GLU A 163 1.35 7.18 9.79
C GLU A 163 0.01 7.27 9.07
N LEU A 164 -1.05 7.52 9.84
CA LEU A 164 -2.37 7.82 9.27
C LEU A 164 -2.49 9.31 9.01
N ARG A 165 -3.38 9.69 8.09
CA ARG A 165 -3.70 11.07 7.76
C ARG A 165 -5.17 11.37 8.06
N VAL A 166 -5.42 12.58 8.56
CA VAL A 166 -6.76 13.17 8.63
C VAL A 166 -7.30 13.36 7.22
N SER A 167 -8.47 12.78 6.94
CA SER A 167 -9.10 12.85 5.62
C SER A 167 -10.57 13.24 5.72
N THR A 168 -11.12 13.67 4.59
CA THR A 168 -12.53 14.03 4.41
C THR A 168 -13.07 13.31 3.18
N VAL A 169 -14.27 12.76 3.27
CA VAL A 169 -14.97 12.18 2.12
C VAL A 169 -15.33 13.31 1.15
N MET A 170 -14.86 13.19 -0.08
CA MET A 170 -15.15 14.13 -1.16
C MET A 170 -15.98 13.42 -2.22
N GLU A 171 -16.88 14.14 -2.87
CA GLU A 171 -17.48 13.66 -4.11
C GLU A 171 -16.40 13.60 -5.20
N ILE A 172 -16.48 12.60 -6.07
CA ILE A 172 -15.63 12.54 -7.25
C ILE A 172 -16.17 13.59 -8.24
N GLY A 173 -15.58 14.78 -8.23
CA GLY A 173 -15.99 15.91 -9.05
C GLY A 173 -15.23 17.17 -8.66
N PHE A 174 -14.54 17.78 -9.63
CA PHE A 174 -13.75 18.99 -9.44
C PHE A 174 -14.66 20.23 -9.42
N ASP A 175 -15.40 20.43 -8.34
CA ASP A 175 -16.07 21.72 -8.09
C ASP A 175 -15.63 22.25 -6.72
N GLY A 176 -14.70 23.21 -6.74
CA GLY A 176 -14.41 24.06 -5.58
C GLY A 176 -12.94 24.47 -5.42
N ASP A 177 -12.69 25.77 -5.56
CA ASP A 177 -11.52 26.45 -5.00
C ASP A 177 -11.62 26.41 -3.47
N GLU A 178 -11.07 25.37 -2.83
CA GLU A 178 -10.61 25.32 -1.42
C GLU A 178 -10.29 23.87 -0.99
N MET A 179 -9.34 23.22 -1.68
CA MET A 179 -8.81 21.93 -1.22
C MET A 179 -7.58 22.15 -0.32
N GLU A 180 -7.59 21.62 0.91
CA GLU A 180 -6.42 21.66 1.81
C GLU A 180 -5.28 20.73 1.32
N SER A 181 -5.62 19.69 0.55
CA SER A 181 -4.68 18.75 -0.07
C SER A 181 -5.30 18.08 -1.30
N ASP A 182 -4.48 17.62 -2.23
CA ASP A 182 -4.96 16.87 -3.40
C ASP A 182 -5.64 15.55 -2.98
N PRO A 183 -6.84 15.24 -3.49
CA PRO A 183 -7.57 14.03 -3.13
C PRO A 183 -6.94 12.80 -3.76
N VAL A 184 -7.06 11.66 -3.07
CA VAL A 184 -6.64 10.33 -3.55
C VAL A 184 -7.89 9.47 -3.74
N PRO A 185 -8.10 8.87 -4.92
CA PRO A 185 -9.27 8.04 -5.16
C PRO A 185 -9.09 6.69 -4.44
N ILE A 186 -9.87 6.47 -3.39
CA ILE A 186 -9.84 5.23 -2.61
C ILE A 186 -11.25 4.63 -2.58
N HIS A 187 -11.36 3.34 -2.88
CA HIS A 187 -12.64 2.64 -2.82
C HIS A 187 -13.17 2.57 -1.38
N SER A 188 -14.49 2.67 -1.21
CA SER A 188 -15.19 2.69 0.09
C SER A 188 -14.95 1.45 0.95
N SER A 189 -14.65 0.30 0.33
CA SER A 189 -14.32 -0.95 1.04
C SER A 189 -12.83 -1.13 1.35
N SER A 190 -12.00 -0.15 1.00
CA SER A 190 -10.55 -0.26 1.09
C SER A 190 -10.07 -0.53 2.51
N GLU A 191 -9.03 -1.36 2.62
CA GLU A 191 -8.35 -1.64 3.87
C GLU A 191 -7.56 -0.43 4.39
N LEU A 192 -7.49 0.66 3.63
CA LEU A 192 -6.76 1.87 4.00
C LEU A 192 -7.60 2.90 4.76
N LEU A 193 -8.90 2.64 4.97
CA LEU A 193 -9.82 3.55 5.64
C LEU A 193 -9.99 3.18 7.12
N PHE A 194 -9.95 4.17 8.01
CA PHE A 194 -10.04 3.99 9.45
C PHE A 194 -10.97 5.02 10.11
N PRO A 195 -11.71 4.64 11.17
CA PRO A 195 -12.57 5.58 11.88
C PRO A 195 -11.75 6.65 12.61
N VAL A 196 -12.38 7.80 12.85
CA VAL A 196 -11.82 8.88 13.66
C VAL A 196 -11.39 8.35 15.04
N GLY A 197 -10.15 8.61 15.43
CA GLY A 197 -9.59 8.20 16.71
C GLY A 197 -8.85 6.86 16.67
N TYR A 198 -8.82 6.17 15.53
CA TYR A 198 -8.08 4.90 15.38
C TYR A 198 -6.60 5.05 15.72
N ALA A 199 -5.94 6.07 15.16
CA ALA A 199 -4.53 6.36 15.41
C ALA A 199 -4.24 6.59 16.89
N GLN A 200 -5.07 7.39 17.56
CA GLN A 200 -4.94 7.64 19.00
C GLN A 200 -5.12 6.36 19.82
N LYS A 201 -6.17 5.57 19.51
CA LYS A 201 -6.48 4.32 20.20
C LYS A 201 -5.34 3.31 20.13
N TYR A 202 -4.67 3.23 18.99
CA TYR A 202 -3.63 2.22 18.74
C TYR A 202 -2.21 2.79 18.74
N GLY A 203 -2.00 4.04 19.18
CA GLY A 203 -0.67 4.64 19.30
C GLY A 203 0.05 4.83 17.97
N ILE A 204 -0.70 5.08 16.89
CA ILE A 204 -0.15 5.44 15.57
C ILE A 204 -0.06 6.97 15.49
N ARG A 205 0.95 7.47 14.79
CA ARG A 205 1.05 8.91 14.49
C ARG A 205 -0.06 9.32 13.54
N LEU A 206 -0.66 10.48 13.80
CA LEU A 206 -1.71 11.06 12.96
C LEU A 206 -1.22 12.39 12.38
N LYS A 207 -1.24 12.46 11.05
CA LYS A 207 -0.86 13.62 10.26
C LYS A 207 -2.09 14.49 10.02
N GLY A 208 -2.10 15.68 10.61
CA GLY A 208 -3.17 16.68 10.40
C GLY A 208 -3.08 17.35 9.01
N PRO A 209 -4.13 18.06 8.55
CA PRO A 209 -4.23 18.58 7.18
C PRO A 209 -3.07 19.49 6.70
N LYS A 210 -2.42 20.21 7.62
CA LYS A 210 -1.28 21.11 7.31
C LYS A 210 0.03 20.68 7.96
N ASN A 211 0.09 19.50 8.56
CA ASN A 211 1.23 19.04 9.37
C ASN A 211 1.64 20.00 10.50
N THR A 212 0.73 20.87 10.95
CA THR A 212 1.02 21.90 11.95
C THR A 212 0.71 21.38 13.35
N GLY A 213 1.74 20.98 14.10
CA GLY A 213 1.66 20.72 15.53
C GLY A 213 0.79 19.52 15.94
N LEU A 214 0.34 19.52 17.19
CA LEU A 214 -0.53 18.50 17.76
C LEU A 214 -1.95 18.64 17.19
N PHE A 215 -2.48 17.55 16.64
CA PHE A 215 -3.82 17.50 16.06
C PHE A 215 -4.83 16.93 17.06
N ASP A 216 -6.02 17.54 17.13
CA ASP A 216 -7.14 17.11 17.99
C ASP A 216 -8.43 17.01 17.17
N TRP A 217 -9.01 15.81 17.13
CA TRP A 217 -10.24 15.53 16.40
C TRP A 217 -11.45 16.32 16.92
N THR A 218 -11.58 16.49 18.23
CA THR A 218 -12.71 17.20 18.85
C THR A 218 -12.70 18.67 18.43
N VAL A 219 -11.53 19.30 18.43
CA VAL A 219 -11.37 20.69 17.99
C VAL A 219 -11.59 20.80 16.48
N TYR A 220 -11.02 19.89 15.70
CA TYR A 220 -11.11 19.94 14.24
C TYR A 220 -12.54 19.70 13.72
N LEU A 221 -13.26 18.71 14.25
CA LEU A 221 -14.65 18.44 13.89
C LEU A 221 -15.56 19.64 14.20
N LYS A 222 -15.39 20.25 15.37
CA LYS A 222 -16.13 21.48 15.74
C LYS A 222 -15.80 22.64 14.80
N LYS A 223 -14.52 22.85 14.50
CA LYS A 223 -14.06 23.92 13.59
C LYS A 223 -14.65 23.78 12.20
N CYS A 224 -14.70 22.55 11.68
CA CYS A 224 -15.22 22.26 10.33
C CYS A 224 -16.75 22.11 10.29
N ASN A 225 -17.44 22.13 11.44
CA ASN A 225 -18.85 21.74 11.55
C ASN A 225 -19.14 20.40 10.84
N ALA A 226 -18.26 19.42 11.04
CA ALA A 226 -18.27 18.14 10.35
C ALA A 226 -18.50 16.97 11.32
N ILE A 227 -18.93 15.84 10.79
CA ILE A 227 -19.13 14.60 11.54
C ILE A 227 -18.04 13.57 11.22
N ALA A 228 -17.75 12.69 12.18
CA ALA A 228 -16.96 11.49 11.90
C ALA A 228 -17.79 10.48 11.10
N ALA A 229 -17.16 9.80 10.15
CA ALA A 229 -17.77 8.66 9.46
C ALA A 229 -18.12 7.57 10.49
N PRO A 230 -19.35 6.99 10.47
CA PRO A 230 -19.75 5.93 11.38
C PRO A 230 -18.84 4.69 11.31
N GLU A 231 -18.51 4.08 12.45
CA GLU A 231 -17.60 2.92 12.53
C GLU A 231 -18.02 1.72 11.66
N LYS A 232 -19.33 1.54 11.45
CA LYS A 232 -19.90 0.49 10.60
C LYS A 232 -19.55 0.58 9.11
N LEU A 233 -19.10 1.74 8.64
CA LEU A 233 -18.61 1.91 7.27
C LEU A 233 -17.22 1.32 7.07
N PHE A 234 -16.52 0.93 8.14
CA PHE A 234 -15.16 0.42 8.11
C PHE A 234 -15.10 -1.09 8.29
N ASN A 235 -14.00 -1.68 7.83
CA ASN A 235 -13.73 -3.10 7.99
C ASN A 235 -13.74 -3.51 9.47
N THR A 236 -14.49 -4.57 9.79
CA THR A 236 -14.49 -5.18 11.12
C THR A 236 -13.19 -5.92 11.38
N PHE A 237 -12.80 -5.97 12.65
CA PHE A 237 -11.55 -6.56 13.08
C PHE A 237 -11.76 -7.35 14.38
N ASN A 238 -11.22 -8.57 14.41
CA ASN A 238 -11.16 -9.40 15.61
C ASN A 238 -9.69 -9.62 15.96
N ASP A 239 -9.27 -9.24 17.17
CA ASP A 239 -7.90 -9.39 17.69
C ASP A 239 -7.37 -10.82 17.61
N ASP A 240 -8.24 -11.85 17.61
CA ASP A 240 -7.86 -13.26 17.52
C ASP A 240 -6.98 -13.56 16.29
N VAL A 241 -7.16 -12.82 15.19
CA VAL A 241 -6.37 -12.99 13.96
C VAL A 241 -4.91 -12.58 14.15
N LEU A 242 -4.60 -11.71 15.13
CA LEU A 242 -3.23 -11.28 15.42
C LEU A 242 -2.38 -12.38 16.04
N ASN A 243 -3.00 -13.44 16.58
CA ASN A 243 -2.27 -14.60 17.09
C ASN A 243 -1.42 -15.30 16.02
N ASP A 244 -1.76 -15.07 14.74
CA ASP A 244 -1.03 -15.59 13.59
C ASP A 244 0.20 -14.74 13.23
N PHE A 245 0.22 -13.49 13.65
CA PHE A 245 1.28 -12.52 13.40
C PHE A 245 2.01 -12.17 14.69
N LYS A 246 2.58 -13.17 15.37
CA LYS A 246 3.28 -12.93 16.65
C LYS A 246 4.39 -11.90 16.48
N ILE A 247 4.50 -10.96 17.42
CA ILE A 247 5.62 -10.01 17.45
C ILE A 247 6.95 -10.80 17.52
N GLY A 248 7.89 -10.42 16.66
CA GLY A 248 9.15 -11.13 16.44
C GLY A 248 9.09 -12.23 15.37
N ALA A 249 7.91 -12.54 14.81
CA ALA A 249 7.78 -13.50 13.73
C ALA A 249 8.38 -12.98 12.43
N LYS A 250 9.02 -13.89 11.69
CA LYS A 250 9.68 -13.62 10.41
C LYS A 250 8.73 -13.86 9.24
N LEU A 251 8.84 -13.00 8.22
CA LEU A 251 8.07 -13.03 6.98
C LEU A 251 8.85 -12.34 5.84
N GLU A 252 8.26 -12.32 4.64
CA GLU A 252 8.73 -11.52 3.51
C GLU A 252 7.73 -10.38 3.27
N ALA A 253 8.18 -9.16 2.98
CA ALA A 253 7.29 -8.01 2.75
C ALA A 253 7.79 -7.11 1.62
N THR A 254 6.86 -6.57 0.84
CA THR A 254 7.16 -5.56 -0.19
C THR A 254 7.46 -4.21 0.45
N ASP A 255 8.52 -3.53 0.03
CA ASP A 255 8.68 -2.12 0.33
C ASP A 255 7.63 -1.31 -0.45
N MET A 256 6.62 -0.77 0.24
CA MET A 256 5.52 -0.08 -0.44
C MET A 256 5.93 1.28 -1.04
N CYS A 257 7.10 1.82 -0.66
CA CYS A 257 7.70 2.99 -1.32
C CYS A 257 8.56 2.60 -2.53
N GLU A 258 9.11 1.38 -2.54
CA GLU A 258 9.85 0.80 -3.67
C GLU A 258 9.28 -0.58 -4.06
N PRO A 259 8.07 -0.64 -4.66
CA PRO A 259 7.30 -1.88 -4.76
C PRO A 259 7.93 -3.04 -5.55
N HIS A 260 9.04 -2.82 -6.24
CA HIS A 260 9.81 -3.91 -6.85
C HIS A 260 10.60 -4.74 -5.84
N LEU A 261 10.89 -4.19 -4.66
CA LEU A 261 11.68 -4.85 -3.62
C LEU A 261 10.77 -5.70 -2.74
N ILE A 262 11.18 -6.94 -2.48
CA ILE A 262 10.66 -7.76 -1.40
C ILE A 262 11.83 -8.03 -0.46
N CYS A 263 11.63 -7.77 0.82
CA CYS A 263 12.66 -7.81 1.84
C CYS A 263 12.30 -8.84 2.93
N PRO A 264 13.30 -9.52 3.51
CA PRO A 264 13.13 -10.22 4.79
C PRO A 264 12.71 -9.22 5.86
N ALA A 265 11.67 -9.55 6.60
CA ALA A 265 11.06 -8.62 7.54
C ALA A 265 10.50 -9.33 8.77
N THR A 266 10.19 -8.52 9.78
CA THR A 266 9.74 -8.98 11.09
C THR A 266 8.51 -8.22 11.54
N VAL A 267 7.57 -8.91 12.18
CA VAL A 267 6.44 -8.26 12.85
C VAL A 267 6.95 -7.54 14.10
N ALA A 268 7.03 -6.22 14.06
CA ALA A 268 7.58 -5.39 15.14
C ALA A 268 6.51 -4.87 16.12
N GLY A 269 5.23 -4.97 15.79
CA GLY A 269 4.15 -4.50 16.65
C GLY A 269 2.77 -4.65 16.04
N HIS A 270 1.75 -4.54 16.90
CA HIS A 270 0.34 -4.51 16.52
C HIS A 270 -0.27 -3.16 16.89
N HIS A 271 -1.02 -2.60 15.96
CA HIS A 271 -1.71 -1.32 16.10
C HIS A 271 -3.18 -1.49 15.64
N GLY A 272 -3.88 -2.39 16.33
CA GLY A 272 -5.18 -2.91 15.89
C GLY A 272 -4.98 -3.87 14.71
N ARG A 273 -5.73 -3.67 13.62
CA ARG A 273 -5.58 -4.46 12.38
C ARG A 273 -4.31 -4.17 11.59
N LEU A 274 -3.62 -3.08 11.92
CA LEU A 274 -2.35 -2.71 11.31
C LEU A 274 -1.17 -3.38 12.04
N LEU A 275 -0.31 -4.05 11.28
CA LEU A 275 0.96 -4.60 11.71
C LEU A 275 2.06 -3.58 11.41
N ARG A 276 2.94 -3.32 12.38
CA ARG A 276 4.21 -2.63 12.10
C ARG A 276 5.21 -3.66 11.64
N ILE A 277 5.72 -3.51 10.42
CA ILE A 277 6.69 -4.42 9.82
C ILE A 277 8.04 -3.71 9.76
N GLU A 278 9.06 -4.30 10.40
CA GLU A 278 10.45 -3.85 10.31
C GLU A 278 11.19 -4.64 9.21
N TYR A 279 12.03 -3.97 8.44
CA TYR A 279 12.87 -4.61 7.43
C TYR A 279 14.22 -5.03 8.03
N ASP A 280 14.56 -6.31 7.94
CA ASP A 280 15.73 -6.87 8.62
C ASP A 280 17.04 -6.18 8.18
N GLY A 281 17.74 -5.57 9.14
CA GLY A 281 19.00 -4.85 8.90
C GLY A 281 18.85 -3.35 8.58
N TRP A 282 17.61 -2.86 8.45
CA TRP A 282 17.32 -1.44 8.32
C TRP A 282 16.99 -0.81 9.67
N ALA A 283 17.08 0.52 9.74
CA ALA A 283 16.71 1.26 10.95
C ALA A 283 15.17 1.38 11.04
N SER A 284 14.64 1.50 12.26
CA SER A 284 13.18 1.50 12.50
C SER A 284 12.44 2.69 11.88
N ASN A 285 13.14 3.71 11.40
CA ASN A 285 12.53 4.79 10.62
C ASN A 285 12.10 4.34 9.21
N TYR A 286 12.46 3.12 8.78
CA TYR A 286 11.99 2.50 7.55
C TYR A 286 10.79 1.57 7.75
N ASP A 287 10.39 1.32 9.00
CA ASP A 287 9.22 0.50 9.30
C ASP A 287 7.97 1.06 8.62
N GLN A 288 7.11 0.17 8.13
CA GLN A 288 5.86 0.50 7.46
C GLN A 288 4.69 -0.21 8.14
N LEU A 289 3.51 0.37 8.03
CA LEU A 289 2.25 -0.18 8.53
C LEU A 289 1.54 -0.93 7.41
N PHE A 290 1.10 -2.14 7.70
CA PHE A 290 0.36 -2.99 6.77
C PHE A 290 -0.92 -3.47 7.43
N ASP A 291 -2.03 -3.54 6.70
CA ASP A 291 -3.16 -4.35 7.18
C ASP A 291 -2.73 -5.81 7.29
N TYR A 292 -3.23 -6.54 8.28
CA TYR A 292 -2.95 -7.97 8.43
C TYR A 292 -3.40 -8.81 7.21
N ARG A 293 -4.33 -8.29 6.39
CA ARG A 293 -4.79 -8.90 5.13
C ARG A 293 -4.03 -8.41 3.90
N SER A 294 -3.05 -7.51 4.07
CA SER A 294 -2.31 -6.92 2.97
C SER A 294 -1.65 -8.00 2.12
N ALA A 295 -1.88 -7.94 0.82
CA ALA A 295 -1.24 -8.81 -0.16
C ALA A 295 0.25 -8.47 -0.38
N ASN A 296 0.78 -7.48 0.33
CA ASN A 296 2.19 -7.11 0.33
C ASN A 296 2.97 -7.73 1.50
N ILE A 297 2.33 -8.58 2.30
CA ILE A 297 2.97 -9.45 3.30
C ILE A 297 2.88 -10.89 2.80
N PHE A 298 3.99 -11.62 2.85
CA PHE A 298 4.12 -12.96 2.32
C PHE A 298 4.68 -13.94 3.36
N PRO A 299 4.35 -15.24 3.26
CA PRO A 299 5.02 -16.25 4.05
C PRO A 299 6.49 -16.36 3.64
N LEU A 300 7.31 -16.88 4.55
CA LEU A 300 8.68 -17.28 4.21
C LEU A 300 8.68 -18.28 3.03
N GLY A 301 9.56 -18.05 2.06
CA GLY A 301 9.70 -18.87 0.87
C GLY A 301 8.80 -18.44 -0.30
N TRP A 302 8.02 -17.36 -0.18
CA TRP A 302 7.17 -16.88 -1.28
C TRP A 302 8.01 -16.45 -2.49
N CYS A 303 9.05 -15.66 -2.26
CA CYS A 303 9.98 -15.26 -3.32
C CYS A 303 10.63 -16.46 -4.00
N GLU A 304 11.09 -17.45 -3.24
CA GLU A 304 11.68 -18.68 -3.78
C GLU A 304 10.67 -19.46 -4.63
N MET A 305 9.45 -19.64 -4.12
CA MET A 305 8.38 -20.39 -4.79
C MET A 305 7.97 -19.77 -6.12
N TYR A 306 7.87 -18.44 -6.18
CA TYR A 306 7.42 -17.71 -7.37
C TYR A 306 8.58 -17.22 -8.26
N GLY A 307 9.83 -17.53 -7.90
CA GLY A 307 11.02 -17.06 -8.63
C GLY A 307 11.19 -15.54 -8.60
N TYR A 308 10.67 -14.88 -7.56
CA TYR A 308 10.83 -13.45 -7.33
C TYR A 308 12.11 -13.18 -6.53
N LYS A 309 12.79 -12.06 -6.79
CA LYS A 309 14.02 -11.71 -6.07
C LYS A 309 13.69 -11.27 -4.63
N LEU A 310 14.20 -12.02 -3.66
CA LEU A 310 14.27 -11.59 -2.26
C LEU A 310 15.56 -10.77 -2.05
N GLU A 311 15.45 -9.58 -1.46
CA GLU A 311 16.61 -8.77 -1.12
C GLU A 311 17.39 -9.36 0.07
N ALA A 312 18.69 -9.09 0.13
CA ALA A 312 19.50 -9.49 1.28
C ALA A 312 19.27 -8.52 2.46
N PRO A 313 19.23 -8.99 3.72
CA PRO A 313 19.23 -8.12 4.88
C PRO A 313 20.44 -7.17 4.86
N ARG A 314 20.25 -5.92 5.27
CA ARG A 314 21.39 -5.01 5.39
C ARG A 314 22.28 -5.43 6.56
N VAL A 315 23.55 -5.70 6.28
CA VAL A 315 24.53 -5.98 7.34
C VAL A 315 24.89 -4.65 8.02
N SER A 316 24.37 -4.43 9.23
CA SER A 316 24.80 -3.30 10.05
C SER A 316 26.32 -3.37 10.23
N HIS A 317 27.03 -2.32 9.82
CA HIS A 317 28.44 -2.19 10.15
C HIS A 317 28.56 -1.94 11.66
N ALA A 318 28.52 -3.01 12.46
CA ALA A 318 28.86 -2.91 13.86
C ALA A 318 30.27 -2.31 13.96
N PRO A 319 30.51 -1.27 14.79
CA PRO A 319 31.85 -0.74 14.97
C PRO A 319 32.75 -1.89 15.44
N LYS A 320 33.83 -2.14 14.69
CA LYS A 320 34.81 -3.19 15.01
C LYS A 320 35.22 -3.01 16.48
N LYS A 321 34.80 -3.93 17.36
CA LYS A 321 35.29 -3.98 18.74
C LYS A 321 36.82 -4.06 18.66
N LYS A 322 37.51 -2.95 19.00
CA LYS A 322 38.96 -2.96 19.16
C LYS A 322 39.27 -4.06 20.17
N ARG A 323 39.96 -5.12 19.74
CA ARG A 323 40.50 -6.13 20.65
C ARG A 323 41.34 -5.39 21.70
N LYS A 324 40.90 -5.40 22.96
CA LYS A 324 41.75 -4.97 24.08
C LYS A 324 42.99 -5.87 24.06
N LYS A 325 44.15 -5.28 23.82
CA LYS A 325 45.45 -5.93 24.00
C LYS A 325 45.55 -6.25 25.50
N ILE A 326 45.51 -7.53 25.84
CA ILE A 326 45.81 -7.98 27.21
C ILE A 326 47.32 -7.82 27.35
N CYS A 327 47.75 -6.93 28.25
CA CYS A 327 49.14 -6.89 28.72
C CYS A 327 49.42 -8.21 29.45
N LYS A 328 50.47 -8.92 29.04
CA LYS A 328 50.99 -10.05 29.81
C LYS A 328 51.89 -9.48 30.89
N ASP A 329 51.51 -9.69 32.15
CA ASP A 329 52.40 -9.47 33.28
C ASP A 329 53.48 -10.57 33.26
N ASN A 330 54.75 -10.13 33.22
CA ASN A 330 55.90 -11.02 33.40
C ASN A 330 56.03 -11.34 34.88
N VAL A 331 55.78 -12.59 35.25
CA VAL A 331 56.22 -13.17 36.52
C VAL A 331 57.57 -13.82 36.25
N GLU A 332 58.66 -13.08 36.48
CA GLU A 332 59.98 -13.69 36.67
C GLU A 332 60.02 -14.31 38.07
N LYS A 333 60.05 -15.63 38.09
CA LYS A 333 60.57 -16.42 39.21
C LYS A 333 62.09 -16.39 39.09
N ASP A 334 62.78 -15.92 40.10
CA ASP A 334 64.14 -16.38 40.39
C ASP A 334 64.20 -16.94 41.80
N ILE A 335 64.66 -18.19 41.84
CA ILE A 335 64.86 -19.04 43.01
C ILE A 335 66.34 -18.90 43.37
N SER A 336 66.58 -18.70 44.66
CA SER A 336 67.87 -18.73 45.35
C SER A 336 68.77 -19.92 44.99
N ALA A 337 70.04 -19.65 44.67
CA ALA A 337 71.22 -20.38 45.17
C ALA A 337 72.47 -19.52 44.97
#